data_AF-T1G7T2-F1
#
_entry.id   AF-T1G7T2-F1
#
_cell.length_a   1.000
_cell.length_b   1.000
_cell.length_c   1.000
_cell.angle_alpha   90.00
_cell.angle_beta   90.00
_cell.angle_gamma   90.00
#
_symmetry.space_group_name_H-M   'P 1'
#
loop_
_entity.id
_entity.type
_entity.pdbx_description
1 polymer ?
#
loop_
_entity_poly.entity_id
_entity_poly.type
_entity_poly.pdbx_seq_one_letter_code
_entity_poly.pdbx_strand_id
1 'polypeptide(L)'
;KVVCDPECATGCVPNKPSQCCSKDCAAGCTGQFDRCEKCRFYNNSGTCVVKCPPHYDYNQHTMKYERTDNGKYAYLFECVEECPGRYSP
;
A
#
# COMPACT_ATOMS: atom_id res chain seq x y z
N LYS A 1 -23.36 -4.50 -9.21
CA LYS A 1 -22.20 -5.32 -8.77
C LYS A 1 -21.36 -5.61 -10.01
N VAL A 2 -20.12 -5.15 -10.06
CA VAL A 2 -19.21 -5.48 -11.17
C VAL A 2 -18.80 -6.95 -11.00
N VAL A 3 -18.95 -7.75 -12.06
CA VAL A 3 -18.46 -9.12 -12.09
C VAL A 3 -17.09 -9.09 -12.75
N CYS A 4 -16.05 -9.39 -11.98
CA CYS A 4 -14.68 -9.44 -12.48
C CYS A 4 -14.37 -10.81 -13.07
N ASP A 5 -13.26 -10.88 -13.80
CA ASP A 5 -12.68 -12.16 -14.20
C ASP A 5 -12.41 -13.01 -12.94
N PRO A 6 -12.74 -14.32 -12.93
CA PRO A 6 -12.49 -15.21 -11.80
C PRO A 6 -11.01 -15.26 -11.37
N GLU A 7 -10.07 -14.90 -12.24
CA GLU A 7 -8.64 -14.82 -11.89
C GLU A 7 -8.31 -13.60 -11.00
N CYS A 8 -9.18 -12.59 -10.93
CA CYS A 8 -8.94 -11.39 -10.14
C CYS A 8 -9.17 -11.63 -8.64
N ALA A 9 -8.11 -11.54 -7.84
CA ALA A 9 -8.15 -11.82 -6.40
C ALA A 9 -8.82 -10.73 -5.54
N THR A 10 -8.67 -9.45 -5.91
CA THR A 10 -9.05 -8.30 -5.06
C THR A 10 -10.11 -7.39 -5.70
N GLY A 11 -10.45 -7.63 -6.97
CA GLY A 11 -11.36 -6.83 -7.77
C GLY A 11 -10.77 -6.47 -9.14
N CYS A 12 -11.52 -5.68 -9.90
CA CYS A 12 -11.16 -5.24 -11.24
C CYS A 12 -11.58 -3.78 -11.44
N VAL A 13 -10.99 -3.11 -12.44
CA VAL A 13 -11.35 -1.74 -12.82
C VAL A 13 -12.80 -1.71 -13.30
N PRO A 14 -13.62 -0.72 -12.89
CA PRO A 14 -14.98 -0.57 -13.38
C PRO A 14 -15.04 -0.58 -14.91
N ASN A 15 -15.97 -1.36 -15.48
CA ASN A 15 -16.16 -1.58 -16.91
C ASN A 15 -15.03 -2.35 -17.64
N LYS A 16 -14.03 -2.87 -16.92
CA LYS A 16 -12.95 -3.69 -17.48
C LYS A 16 -12.73 -4.95 -16.63
N PRO A 17 -13.55 -5.99 -16.81
CA PRO A 17 -13.56 -7.17 -15.93
C PRO A 17 -12.24 -7.96 -15.93
N SER A 18 -11.49 -7.93 -17.03
CA SER A 18 -10.17 -8.58 -17.16
C SER A 18 -9.01 -7.76 -16.58
N GLN A 19 -9.22 -6.48 -16.27
CA GLN A 19 -8.19 -5.63 -15.71
C GLN A 19 -8.24 -5.72 -14.18
N CYS A 20 -7.56 -6.73 -13.64
CA CYS A 20 -7.50 -6.96 -12.19
C CYS A 20 -6.77 -5.81 -11.47
N CYS A 21 -7.29 -5.45 -10.30
CA CYS A 21 -6.62 -4.50 -9.43
C CYS A 21 -5.35 -5.11 -8.81
N SER A 22 -4.47 -4.25 -8.31
CA SER A 22 -3.32 -4.68 -7.52
C SER A 22 -3.80 -5.53 -6.33
N LYS A 23 -2.98 -6.53 -5.98
CA LYS A 23 -3.19 -7.37 -4.80
C LYS A 23 -3.12 -6.58 -3.49
N ASP A 24 -2.54 -5.38 -3.55
CA ASP A 24 -2.44 -4.44 -2.43
C ASP A 24 -3.75 -3.67 -2.18
N CYS A 25 -4.74 -3.78 -3.07
CA CYS A 25 -6.07 -3.21 -2.89
C CYS A 25 -6.99 -4.14 -2.07
N ALA A 26 -7.85 -3.56 -1.21
CA ALA A 26 -8.77 -4.32 -0.36
C ALA A 26 -10.15 -4.59 -1.00
N ALA A 27 -10.64 -3.67 -1.83
CA ALA A 27 -12.03 -3.66 -2.31
C ALA A 27 -12.18 -3.29 -3.80
N GLY A 28 -11.07 -3.13 -4.52
CA GLY A 28 -11.04 -2.66 -5.91
C GLY A 28 -10.20 -1.40 -6.11
N CYS A 29 -10.20 -0.91 -7.34
CA CYS A 29 -9.37 0.17 -7.83
C CYS A 29 -10.18 1.04 -8.80
N THR A 30 -9.83 2.33 -8.88
CA THR A 30 -10.56 3.32 -9.69
C THR A 30 -9.70 3.83 -10.84
N GLY A 31 -10.22 3.70 -12.07
CA GLY A 31 -9.57 4.22 -13.28
C GLY A 31 -8.34 3.42 -13.74
N GLN A 32 -7.39 3.16 -12.84
CA GLN A 32 -6.17 2.38 -13.06
C GLN A 32 -6.08 1.23 -12.07
N PHE A 33 -5.29 0.21 -12.41
CA PHE A 33 -5.23 -1.05 -11.66
C PHE A 33 -4.54 -0.92 -10.28
N ASP A 34 -3.67 0.08 -10.12
CA ASP A 34 -2.89 0.37 -8.92
C ASP A 34 -3.53 1.43 -8.01
N ARG A 35 -4.48 2.22 -8.54
CA ARG A 35 -5.20 3.25 -7.78
C ARG A 35 -6.32 2.63 -6.95
N CYS A 36 -5.95 2.05 -5.81
CA CYS A 36 -6.89 1.40 -4.90
C CYS A 36 -7.89 2.40 -4.29
N GLU A 37 -9.14 1.95 -4.07
CA GLU A 37 -10.10 2.72 -3.26
C GLU A 37 -9.77 2.64 -1.75
N LYS A 38 -9.26 1.48 -1.32
CA LYS A 38 -8.75 1.23 0.03
C LYS A 38 -7.55 0.30 -0.05
N CYS A 39 -6.53 0.59 0.75
CA CYS A 39 -5.38 -0.28 0.88
C CYS A 39 -5.71 -1.51 1.72
N ARG A 40 -5.17 -2.65 1.32
CA ARG A 40 -5.26 -3.91 2.07
C ARG A 40 -4.44 -3.87 3.36
N PHE A 41 -3.31 -3.18 3.32
CA PHE A 41 -2.35 -3.12 4.43
C PHE A 41 -2.15 -1.67 4.87
N TYR A 42 -1.24 -0.94 4.23
CA TYR A 42 -0.91 0.44 4.59
C TYR A 42 -1.05 1.36 3.39
N ASN A 43 -1.51 2.58 3.65
CA ASN A 43 -1.46 3.70 2.75
C ASN A 43 -0.20 4.52 3.07
N ASN A 44 0.65 4.70 2.06
CA ASN A 44 1.81 5.55 2.12
C ASN A 44 1.60 6.72 1.16
N SER A 45 1.02 7.81 1.67
CA SER A 45 0.83 9.05 0.92
C SER A 45 0.05 8.87 -0.40
N GLY A 46 -0.98 8.01 -0.39
CA GLY A 46 -1.84 7.69 -1.54
C GLY A 46 -1.49 6.38 -2.25
N THR A 47 -0.39 5.72 -1.89
CA THR A 47 0.05 4.45 -2.49
C THR A 47 -0.12 3.30 -1.50
N CYS A 48 -0.75 2.21 -1.93
CA CYS A 48 -0.89 1.03 -1.09
C CYS A 48 0.40 0.21 -1.07
N VAL A 49 0.86 -0.10 0.14
CA VAL A 49 2.09 -0.87 0.36
C VAL A 49 1.86 -1.97 1.39
N VAL A 50 2.52 -3.11 1.21
CA VAL A 50 2.46 -4.24 2.15
C VAL A 50 3.20 -3.92 3.45
N LYS A 51 4.25 -3.10 3.38
CA LYS A 51 5.04 -2.63 4.53
C LYS A 51 5.39 -1.15 4.33
N CYS A 52 5.36 -0.39 5.40
CA CYS A 52 5.85 0.98 5.37
C CYS A 52 7.37 1.03 5.11
N PRO A 53 7.89 2.12 4.52
CA PRO A 53 9.32 2.30 4.30
C PRO A 53 10.12 2.04 5.58
N PRO A 54 11.09 1.11 5.58
CA PRO A 54 11.87 0.80 6.78
C PRO A 54 12.82 1.95 7.09
N HIS A 55 13.08 2.22 8.37
CA HIS A 55 14.07 3.21 8.80
C HIS A 55 15.52 2.79 8.54
N TYR A 56 15.75 1.51 8.27
CA TYR A 56 17.06 0.96 7.97
C TYR A 56 16.93 0.00 6.79
N ASP A 57 17.77 0.18 5.78
CA ASP A 57 17.86 -0.70 4.63
C ASP A 57 19.26 -1.26 4.48
N TYR A 58 19.38 -2.46 3.91
CA TYR A 58 20.66 -3.13 3.77
C TYR A 58 21.41 -2.62 2.55
N ASN A 59 22.47 -1.84 2.76
CA ASN A 59 23.36 -1.40 1.71
C ASN A 59 24.35 -2.51 1.35
N GLN A 60 24.18 -3.09 0.15
CA GLN A 60 25.02 -4.18 -0.35
C GLN A 60 26.46 -3.75 -0.66
N HIS A 61 26.73 -2.45 -0.88
CA HIS A 61 28.09 -1.97 -1.14
C HIS A 61 28.92 -1.87 0.13
N THR A 62 28.30 -1.44 1.23
CA THR A 62 28.98 -1.31 2.55
C THR A 62 28.77 -2.54 3.43
N MET A 63 27.89 -3.46 3.02
CA MET A 63 27.48 -4.68 3.72
C MET A 63 26.87 -4.40 5.10
N LYS A 64 26.15 -3.28 5.24
CA LYS A 64 25.60 -2.79 6.52
C LYS A 64 24.16 -2.34 6.36
N TYR A 65 23.42 -2.34 7.48
CA TYR A 65 22.15 -1.64 7.57
C TYR A 65 22.40 -0.15 7.77
N GLU A 66 21.90 0.66 6.85
CA GLU A 66 22.06 2.12 6.85
C GLU A 66 20.69 2.78 7.00
N ARG A 67 20.66 3.94 7.65
CA ARG A 67 19.43 4.66 7.90
C ARG A 67 18.88 5.21 6.58
N THR A 68 17.58 5.10 6.38
CA THR A 68 16.88 5.69 5.24
C THR A 68 16.29 7.05 5.63
N ASP A 69 16.31 8.01 4.69
CA ASP A 69 15.75 9.34 4.91
C ASP A 69 14.22 9.35 4.93
N ASN A 70 13.60 8.34 4.32
CA ASN A 70 12.15 8.23 4.11
C ASN A 70 11.49 7.14 4.95
N GLY A 71 12.16 6.64 5.99
CA GLY A 71 11.58 5.65 6.91
C GLY A 71 10.32 6.17 7.59
N LYS A 72 9.28 5.35 7.65
CA LYS A 72 7.98 5.68 8.26
C LYS A 72 7.51 4.57 9.19
N TYR A 73 6.74 4.97 10.20
CA TYR A 73 6.09 4.05 11.13
C TYR A 73 4.76 3.56 10.57
N ALA A 74 4.48 2.28 10.79
CA ALA A 74 3.16 1.72 10.56
C ALA A 74 2.24 2.12 11.73
N TYR A 75 1.21 2.91 11.43
CA TYR A 75 0.19 3.29 12.40
C TYR A 75 -1.20 3.01 11.82
N LEU A 76 -1.90 2.04 12.43
CA LEU A 76 -3.17 1.52 11.91
C LEU A 76 -3.01 1.05 10.44
N PHE A 77 -3.64 1.73 9.49
CA PHE A 77 -3.61 1.44 8.05
C PHE A 77 -2.83 2.50 7.26
N GLU A 78 -2.03 3.34 7.93
CA GLU A 78 -1.29 4.45 7.33
C GLU A 78 0.19 4.37 7.69
N CYS A 79 1.03 4.88 6.79
CA CYS A 79 2.46 5.09 7.04
C CYS A 79 2.68 6.55 7.45
N VAL A 80 3.06 6.76 8.71
CA VAL A 80 3.24 8.09 9.30
C VAL A 80 4.71 8.38 9.56
N GLU A 81 5.11 9.63 9.40
CA GLU A 81 6.49 10.08 9.70
C GLU A 81 6.74 10.12 11.22
N GLU A 82 5.72 10.50 11.99
CA GLU A 82 5.73 10.49 13.44
C GLU A 82 4.49 9.78 13.98
N CYS A 83 4.67 8.98 15.03
CA CYS A 83 3.55 8.35 15.71
C CYS A 83 2.68 9.43 16.37
N PRO A 84 1.37 9.49 16.07
CA PRO A 84 0.49 10.46 16.70
C PRO A 84 0.47 10.26 18.23
N GLY A 85 0.37 11.38 18.96
CA GLY A 85 0.30 11.36 20.43
C GLY A 85 -0.94 10.60 20.95
N ARG A 86 -0.91 10.25 22.23
CA ARG A 86 -1.93 9.40 22.91
C ARG A 86 -3.41 9.84 22.75
N TYR A 87 -3.67 11.06 22.28
CA TYR A 87 -5.00 11.66 22.14
C TYR A 87 -5.42 11.89 20.69
N SER A 88 -4.71 11.35 19.71
CA SER A 88 -5.18 11.44 18.32
C SER A 88 -6.40 10.52 18.14
N PRO A 89 -7.52 11.03 17.61
CA PRO A 89 -8.77 10.26 17.43
C PRO A 89 -8.62 9.12 16.43
#